data_AF-A0A7W7Y7H0-F1
#
_entry.id   AF-A0A7W7Y7H0-F1
#
_cell.length_a   1.000
_cell.length_b   1.000
_cell.length_c   1.000
_cell.angle_alpha   90.00
_cell.angle_beta   90.00
_cell.angle_gamma   90.00
#
_symmetry.space_group_name_H-M   'P 1'
#
loop_
_entity.id
_entity.type
_entity.pdbx_description
1 polymer ?
#
loop_
_entity_poly.entity_id
_entity_poly.type
_entity_poly.pdbx_seq_one_letter_code
_entity_poly.pdbx_strand_id
1 'polypeptide(L)'
;MKSLLIILALAATATLSLDRPKLQIINAGPRTIEIFWAKPDGTRVPNGKIAPGRDNILGTTLGHRFVIVDGTQETEVESKVRIQGFRYDPQSKDGVPACYTQRESAHGFPIVATAKTNPYALKEVAYLLNLMLDHRPDVRQAMIDSGARMIIMAHDEYTTDMPEFARLADEPVKGYENLSAKTYWDTRARGLGGSQTDPFCSCAEENVLGLPGDPYTKECIVIHEFAHCIHLRGMVNVDPTFDTRLKAAYDSAMKAGLWRGKYASVNHHEYWAEGVQSWFDDNRVNDHDHNHVHLRSQLIEYDPGLAALCREVFGSTELHYTKPATRLTDHMAGYDPAKAPAFSWPEPMQAARDLIKAKAQKRDADANATREIRSIEGWKVSISRELLTQQAELTGKALHLLALQLQEIVRVVPAKAVAELRKVPLYFNPSYPKIHPRAEYHPGAEWLKENGRDPVMAKGVEFTNVSIFEAETRRMPNFALHELAHSYHDRVLGFDNAEIEAAFQHAKAAGKYDNVQRQDSEGRKRLAKAYAMTNAKEYFAECSEAFFTRNDFYPFTKDELKQHDPEMFALLQKLWATSS
;
A
#
# COMPACT_ATOMS: atom_id res chain seq x y z
N MET A 1 60.72 -27.53 -4.20
CA MET A 1 59.70 -27.29 -3.14
C MET A 1 59.87 -25.85 -2.69
N LYS A 2 59.33 -24.90 -3.46
CA LYS A 2 58.03 -24.21 -3.33
C LYS A 2 58.01 -23.20 -2.15
N SER A 3 58.22 -21.95 -2.56
CA SER A 3 58.10 -20.69 -1.84
C SER A 3 56.73 -20.50 -1.17
N LEU A 4 56.73 -19.99 0.06
CA LEU A 4 55.52 -19.52 0.75
C LEU A 4 55.38 -18.01 0.46
N LEU A 5 54.40 -17.66 -0.37
CA LEU A 5 54.07 -16.27 -0.69
C LEU A 5 53.12 -15.70 0.37
N ILE A 6 53.48 -14.53 0.88
CA ILE A 6 52.66 -13.64 1.69
C ILE A 6 51.44 -13.20 0.86
N ILE A 7 50.23 -13.58 1.30
CA ILE A 7 48.98 -12.95 0.86
C ILE A 7 48.23 -12.54 2.13
N LEU A 8 48.63 -11.40 2.68
CA LEU A 8 47.84 -10.63 3.64
C LEU A 8 47.72 -9.21 3.05
N ALA A 9 46.54 -8.61 3.18
CA ALA A 9 46.24 -7.19 2.93
C ALA A 9 45.72 -6.76 1.53
N LEU A 10 44.73 -7.46 0.96
CA LEU A 10 43.88 -6.87 -0.11
C LEU A 10 42.36 -7.05 0.07
N ALA A 11 41.91 -7.78 1.10
CA ALA A 11 40.48 -7.99 1.35
C ALA A 11 39.85 -7.01 2.36
N ALA A 12 40.65 -6.29 3.14
CA ALA A 12 40.14 -5.40 4.21
C ALA A 12 39.80 -3.97 3.75
N THR A 13 40.26 -3.55 2.57
CA THR A 13 40.05 -2.17 2.06
C THR A 13 38.76 -2.01 1.26
N ALA A 14 38.18 -3.10 0.72
CA ALA A 14 36.95 -3.05 -0.05
C ALA A 14 35.69 -2.96 0.85
N THR A 15 35.71 -3.54 2.05
CA THR A 15 34.59 -3.47 3.01
C THR A 15 34.49 -2.14 3.76
N LEU A 16 35.57 -1.34 3.78
CA LEU A 16 35.59 -0.03 4.46
C LEU A 16 35.05 1.14 3.61
N SER A 17 34.75 0.94 2.31
CA SER A 17 34.32 2.04 1.44
C SER A 17 32.80 2.29 1.42
N LEU A 18 31.99 1.31 1.85
CA LEU A 18 30.52 1.38 1.79
C LEU A 18 29.87 2.05 3.02
N ASP A 19 30.63 2.32 4.08
CA ASP A 19 30.07 2.71 5.40
C ASP A 19 30.52 4.10 5.90
N ARG A 20 31.15 4.89 5.02
CA ARG A 20 31.53 6.28 5.32
C ARG A 20 30.39 7.25 5.01
N PRO A 21 30.23 8.35 5.79
CA PRO A 21 29.39 9.47 5.40
C PRO A 21 29.65 9.93 3.97
N LYS A 22 28.59 10.39 3.29
CA LYS A 22 28.58 10.80 1.89
C LYS A 22 28.00 12.21 1.78
N LEU A 23 28.71 13.06 1.02
CA LEU A 23 28.23 14.37 0.60
C LEU A 23 28.08 14.37 -0.92
N GLN A 24 26.85 14.45 -1.40
CA GLN A 24 26.54 14.71 -2.80
C GLN A 24 26.56 16.21 -3.05
N ILE A 25 27.35 16.66 -4.02
CA ILE A 25 27.33 18.05 -4.49
C ILE A 25 26.73 18.06 -5.90
N ILE A 26 25.62 18.79 -6.05
CA ILE A 26 24.86 18.92 -7.31
C ILE A 26 25.17 20.31 -7.87
N ASN A 27 25.80 20.39 -9.03
CA ASN A 27 26.10 21.66 -9.67
C ASN A 27 24.94 22.10 -10.58
N ALA A 28 24.08 22.96 -10.05
CA ALA A 28 23.02 23.59 -10.83
C ALA A 28 23.38 25.02 -11.29
N GLY A 29 24.62 25.45 -11.08
CA GLY A 29 25.15 26.70 -11.60
C GLY A 29 25.56 26.60 -13.08
N PRO A 30 25.79 27.75 -13.74
CA PRO A 30 26.15 27.80 -15.17
C PRO A 30 27.63 27.46 -15.45
N ARG A 31 28.46 27.30 -14.41
CA ARG A 31 29.91 27.10 -14.52
C ARG A 31 30.35 25.83 -13.83
N THR A 32 31.44 25.25 -14.31
CA THR A 32 32.12 24.17 -13.59
C THR A 32 32.56 24.65 -12.23
N ILE A 33 32.23 23.89 -11.19
CA ILE A 33 32.69 24.14 -9.83
C ILE A 33 33.92 23.30 -9.49
N GLU A 34 34.85 23.89 -8.76
CA GLU A 34 35.98 23.20 -8.13
C GLU A 34 35.69 22.96 -6.66
N ILE A 35 36.01 21.77 -6.17
CA ILE A 35 35.75 21.38 -4.79
C ILE A 35 37.06 21.24 -4.05
N PHE A 36 37.13 21.83 -2.86
CA PHE A 36 38.26 21.71 -1.97
C PHE A 36 37.79 21.18 -0.62
N TRP A 37 38.49 20.19 -0.06
CA TRP A 37 38.35 19.88 1.36
C TRP A 37 39.13 20.90 2.19
N ALA A 38 38.45 21.57 3.11
CA ALA A 38 39.05 22.52 4.05
C ALA A 38 39.43 21.80 5.35
N LYS A 39 40.74 21.80 5.65
CA LYS A 39 41.27 21.29 6.90
C LYS A 39 40.97 22.26 8.06
N PRO A 40 41.01 21.79 9.32
CA PRO A 40 40.82 22.65 10.49
C PRO A 40 41.80 23.82 10.59
N ASP A 41 42.99 23.71 9.98
CA ASP A 41 44.01 24.76 9.93
C ASP A 41 43.79 25.80 8.80
N GLY A 42 42.68 25.67 8.05
CA GLY A 42 42.35 26.52 6.91
C GLY A 42 42.99 26.10 5.58
N THR A 43 43.86 25.09 5.57
CA THR A 43 44.48 24.58 4.34
C THR A 43 43.44 23.88 3.46
N ARG A 44 43.49 24.15 2.15
CA ARG A 44 42.59 23.55 1.16
C ARG A 44 43.28 22.43 0.38
N VAL A 45 42.59 21.31 0.24
CA VAL A 45 43.04 20.17 -0.59
C VAL A 45 42.09 20.01 -1.77
N PRO A 46 42.55 20.09 -3.03
CA PRO A 46 41.71 19.89 -4.20
C PRO A 46 41.02 18.52 -4.17
N ASN A 47 39.73 18.48 -4.51
CA ASN A 47 38.87 17.30 -4.42
C ASN A 47 37.91 17.20 -5.63
N GLY A 48 38.44 17.50 -6.82
CA GLY A 48 37.72 17.31 -8.09
C GLY A 48 36.97 18.55 -8.59
N LYS A 49 36.31 18.37 -9.74
CA LYS A 49 35.49 19.38 -10.42
C LYS A 49 34.16 18.76 -10.85
N ILE A 50 33.10 19.57 -10.88
CA ILE A 50 31.76 19.14 -11.32
C ILE A 50 31.26 20.10 -12.40
N ALA A 51 31.00 19.58 -13.59
CA ALA A 51 30.45 20.36 -14.70
C ALA A 51 28.99 20.80 -14.44
N PRO A 52 28.48 21.85 -15.11
CA PRO A 52 27.08 22.25 -15.02
C PRO A 52 26.12 21.09 -15.27
N GLY A 53 25.06 20.98 -14.47
CA GLY A 53 24.04 19.94 -14.57
C GLY A 53 24.50 18.54 -14.12
N ARG A 54 25.74 18.41 -13.60
CA ARG A 54 26.28 17.16 -13.07
C ARG A 54 26.36 17.21 -11.55
N ASP A 55 26.53 16.04 -10.96
CA ASP A 55 26.76 15.86 -9.53
C ASP A 55 27.92 14.89 -9.28
N ASN A 56 28.40 14.88 -8.04
CA ASN A 56 29.38 13.91 -7.57
C ASN A 56 29.13 13.59 -6.08
N ILE A 57 29.40 12.35 -5.69
CA ILE A 57 29.23 11.88 -4.31
C ILE A 57 30.62 11.64 -3.71
N LEU A 58 30.94 12.42 -2.68
CA LEU A 58 32.21 12.36 -1.97
C LEU A 58 32.07 11.54 -0.70
N GLY A 59 32.98 10.58 -0.49
CA GLY A 59 33.17 9.97 0.83
C GLY A 59 33.80 10.97 1.80
N THR A 60 33.25 11.10 3.00
CA THR A 60 33.63 12.13 3.97
C THR A 60 33.50 11.64 5.42
N THR A 61 33.76 12.53 6.38
CA THR A 61 33.47 12.36 7.82
C THR A 61 32.60 13.52 8.28
N LEU A 62 31.77 13.30 9.29
CA LEU A 62 30.95 14.37 9.87
C LEU A 62 31.84 15.50 10.42
N GLY A 63 31.43 16.74 10.21
CA GLY A 63 32.21 17.94 10.53
C GLY A 63 33.26 18.34 9.49
N HIS A 64 33.52 17.50 8.46
CA HIS A 64 34.36 17.93 7.34
C HIS A 64 33.71 19.11 6.60
N ARG A 65 34.52 20.10 6.26
CA ARG A 65 34.11 21.28 5.48
C ARG A 65 34.65 21.21 4.07
N PHE A 66 33.83 21.60 3.11
CA PHE A 66 34.20 21.70 1.71
C PHE A 66 33.95 23.12 1.23
N VAL A 67 34.89 23.64 0.45
CA VAL A 67 34.75 24.92 -0.24
C VAL A 67 34.50 24.64 -1.71
N ILE A 68 33.39 25.17 -2.22
CA ILE A 68 32.95 25.06 -3.60
C ILE A 68 33.22 26.38 -4.29
N VAL A 69 33.98 26.37 -5.38
CA VAL A 69 34.46 27.56 -6.06
C VAL A 69 34.01 27.54 -7.52
N ASP A 70 33.25 28.54 -7.96
CA ASP A 70 32.80 28.67 -9.36
C ASP A 70 33.66 29.63 -10.22
N GLY A 71 34.77 30.08 -9.64
CA GLY A 71 35.70 31.06 -10.20
C GLY A 71 35.41 32.51 -9.81
N THR A 72 34.23 32.82 -9.25
CA THR A 72 33.89 34.17 -8.75
C THR A 72 33.33 34.18 -7.33
N GLN A 73 32.69 33.10 -6.93
CA GLN A 73 32.09 32.94 -5.61
C GLN A 73 32.64 31.66 -4.98
N GLU A 74 32.82 31.72 -3.67
CA GLU A 74 33.11 30.56 -2.85
C GLU A 74 31.93 30.29 -1.93
N THR A 75 31.61 29.02 -1.72
CA THR A 75 30.57 28.59 -0.79
C THR A 75 31.09 27.44 0.04
N GLU A 76 30.97 27.57 1.37
CA GLU A 76 31.35 26.51 2.29
C GLU A 76 30.15 25.62 2.61
N VAL A 77 30.37 24.31 2.65
CA VAL A 77 29.40 23.31 3.13
C VAL A 77 30.07 22.38 4.12
N GLU A 78 29.43 22.18 5.27
CA GLU A 78 29.84 21.21 6.27
C GLU A 78 29.03 19.91 6.10
N SER A 79 29.70 18.76 6.17
CA SER A 79 29.05 17.46 6.20
C SER A 79 28.49 17.20 7.60
N LYS A 80 27.18 17.33 7.79
CA LYS A 80 26.51 17.23 9.10
C LYS A 80 25.88 15.87 9.35
N VAL A 81 25.39 15.22 8.30
CA VAL A 81 24.72 13.92 8.37
C VAL A 81 25.38 12.90 7.45
N ARG A 82 25.04 11.61 7.61
CA ARG A 82 25.69 10.49 6.88
C ARG A 82 25.38 10.50 5.39
N ILE A 83 24.19 10.92 4.99
CA ILE A 83 23.70 10.98 3.62
C ILE A 83 23.20 12.42 3.42
N GLN A 84 24.05 13.27 2.84
CA GLN A 84 23.77 14.68 2.65
C GLN A 84 23.86 15.06 1.17
N GLY A 85 22.89 15.85 0.69
CA GLY A 85 22.92 16.52 -0.59
C GLY A 85 23.13 18.02 -0.40
N PHE A 86 23.90 18.62 -1.30
CA PHE A 86 24.10 20.06 -1.39
C PHE A 86 23.94 20.49 -2.85
N ARG A 87 22.89 21.28 -3.12
CA ARG A 87 22.66 21.86 -4.45
C ARG A 87 23.33 23.22 -4.53
N TYR A 88 24.43 23.30 -5.28
CA TYR A 88 25.09 24.55 -5.58
C TYR A 88 24.38 25.27 -6.72
N ASP A 89 23.91 26.48 -6.45
CA ASP A 89 23.34 27.37 -7.44
C ASP A 89 23.55 28.82 -6.95
N PRO A 90 24.48 29.57 -7.57
CA PRO A 90 24.92 30.88 -7.08
C PRO A 90 23.85 31.96 -7.19
N GLN A 91 22.79 31.72 -7.97
CA GLN A 91 21.66 32.65 -8.12
C GLN A 91 20.53 32.34 -7.14
N SER A 92 20.62 31.21 -6.44
CA SER A 92 19.60 30.74 -5.52
C SER A 92 19.96 31.01 -4.08
N LYS A 93 18.94 31.24 -3.25
CA LYS A 93 19.08 31.18 -1.80
C LYS A 93 18.87 29.73 -1.34
N ASP A 94 19.81 29.19 -0.57
CA ASP A 94 19.77 27.84 0.02
C ASP A 94 19.64 26.71 -1.02
N GLY A 95 20.17 26.94 -2.24
CA GLY A 95 20.06 25.98 -3.34
C GLY A 95 18.63 25.85 -3.91
N VAL A 96 17.69 26.74 -3.55
CA VAL A 96 16.29 26.70 -4.01
C VAL A 96 16.10 27.53 -5.29
N PRO A 97 15.77 26.91 -6.43
CA PRO A 97 15.58 27.59 -7.70
C PRO A 97 14.71 28.85 -7.60
N ALA A 98 15.10 29.91 -8.31
CA ALA A 98 14.43 31.21 -8.26
C ALA A 98 12.98 31.18 -8.81
N CYS A 99 12.61 30.17 -9.60
CA CYS A 99 11.23 29.97 -10.06
C CYS A 99 10.25 29.65 -8.91
N TYR A 100 10.76 29.14 -7.79
CA TYR A 100 9.93 28.89 -6.60
C TYR A 100 9.75 30.17 -5.79
N THR A 101 8.66 30.87 -6.11
CA THR A 101 8.28 32.13 -5.48
C THR A 101 7.41 31.94 -4.24
N GLN A 102 6.85 30.74 -4.05
CA GLN A 102 6.10 30.36 -2.85
C GLN A 102 6.95 29.45 -1.96
N ARG A 103 6.90 29.69 -0.65
CA ARG A 103 7.61 28.90 0.37
C ARG A 103 6.75 28.73 1.60
N GLU A 104 6.77 27.53 2.15
CA GLU A 104 6.21 27.20 3.45
C GLU A 104 7.20 26.34 4.24
N SER A 105 6.91 26.12 5.52
CA SER A 105 7.78 25.34 6.40
C SER A 105 6.99 24.38 7.28
N ALA A 106 7.39 23.11 7.28
CA ALA A 106 6.96 22.11 8.25
C ALA A 106 8.01 22.01 9.36
N HIS A 107 7.94 22.90 10.36
CA HIS A 107 8.90 23.01 11.47
C HIS A 107 10.37 23.00 11.00
N GLY A 108 10.69 23.85 10.03
CA GLY A 108 12.03 23.97 9.44
C GLY A 108 12.22 23.16 8.16
N PHE A 109 11.43 22.12 7.91
CA PHE A 109 11.52 21.37 6.65
C PHE A 109 10.98 22.22 5.48
N PRO A 110 11.77 22.47 4.41
CA PRO A 110 11.37 23.38 3.35
C PRO A 110 10.29 22.81 2.43
N ILE A 111 9.27 23.61 2.14
CA ILE A 111 8.25 23.33 1.13
C ILE A 111 8.26 24.48 0.13
N VAL A 112 8.34 24.17 -1.16
CA VAL A 112 8.52 25.18 -2.22
C VAL A 112 7.57 24.92 -3.38
N ALA A 113 7.14 25.97 -4.06
CA ALA A 113 6.28 25.89 -5.24
C ALA A 113 6.43 27.12 -6.14
N THR A 114 6.03 27.01 -7.40
CA THR A 114 6.00 28.15 -8.32
C THR A 114 4.81 29.07 -8.00
N ALA A 115 4.67 30.20 -8.70
CA ALA A 115 3.52 31.08 -8.55
C ALA A 115 2.20 30.47 -9.06
N LYS A 116 2.27 29.37 -9.84
CA LYS A 116 1.07 28.72 -10.41
C LYS A 116 0.32 27.87 -9.41
N THR A 117 1.03 27.28 -8.46
CA THR A 117 0.47 26.39 -7.44
C THR A 117 -0.46 27.15 -6.50
N ASN A 118 -1.58 26.54 -6.13
CA ASN A 118 -2.47 27.09 -5.13
C ASN A 118 -1.77 27.16 -3.75
N PRO A 119 -1.71 28.33 -3.08
CA PRO A 119 -1.05 28.46 -1.78
C PRO A 119 -1.59 27.52 -0.69
N TYR A 120 -2.86 27.10 -0.77
CA TYR A 120 -3.42 26.13 0.17
C TYR A 120 -2.80 24.73 0.03
N ALA A 121 -2.25 24.38 -1.14
CA ALA A 121 -1.55 23.11 -1.30
C ALA A 121 -0.28 23.06 -0.43
N LEU A 122 0.47 24.16 -0.33
CA LEU A 122 1.66 24.21 0.53
C LEU A 122 1.28 24.11 2.02
N LYS A 123 0.20 24.78 2.43
CA LYS A 123 -0.33 24.70 3.80
C LYS A 123 -0.78 23.28 4.15
N GLU A 124 -1.47 22.64 3.22
CA GLU A 124 -1.95 21.28 3.37
C GLU A 124 -0.80 20.28 3.53
N VAL A 125 0.22 20.40 2.66
CA VAL A 125 1.41 19.56 2.79
C VAL A 125 2.13 19.85 4.11
N ALA A 126 2.29 21.12 4.52
CA ALA A 126 2.91 21.46 5.80
C ALA A 126 2.19 20.79 6.99
N TYR A 127 0.86 20.79 6.98
CA TYR A 127 0.04 20.08 7.97
C TYR A 127 0.33 18.57 7.99
N LEU A 128 0.30 17.90 6.84
CA LEU A 128 0.57 16.46 6.75
C LEU A 128 1.99 16.09 7.18
N LEU A 129 3.01 16.84 6.72
CA LEU A 129 4.41 16.60 7.10
C LEU A 129 4.63 16.83 8.60
N ASN A 130 3.94 17.80 9.19
CA ASN A 130 3.98 18.03 10.62
C ASN A 130 3.43 16.84 11.39
N LEU A 131 2.26 16.32 11.00
CA LEU A 131 1.66 15.15 11.63
C LEU A 131 2.51 13.89 11.48
N MET A 132 2.98 13.57 10.28
CA MET A 132 3.79 12.35 10.05
C MET A 132 5.09 12.32 10.86
N LEU A 133 5.64 13.47 11.25
CA LEU A 133 6.89 13.58 12.00
C LEU A 133 6.70 14.24 13.39
N ASP A 134 5.49 14.23 13.95
CA ASP A 134 5.19 14.90 15.23
C ASP A 134 6.07 14.36 16.37
N HIS A 135 6.26 13.04 16.41
CA HIS A 135 7.09 12.37 17.42
C HIS A 135 8.56 12.17 17.01
N ARG A 136 8.98 12.67 15.85
CA ARG A 136 10.35 12.48 15.31
C ARG A 136 11.04 13.78 14.87
N PRO A 137 11.24 14.74 15.81
CA PRO A 137 12.00 15.95 15.50
C PRO A 137 13.45 15.65 15.11
N ASP A 138 14.04 14.55 15.61
CA ASP A 138 15.36 14.04 15.22
C ASP A 138 15.45 13.67 13.74
N VAL A 139 14.44 12.94 13.22
CA VAL A 139 14.35 12.57 11.81
C VAL A 139 14.13 13.80 10.95
N ARG A 140 13.23 14.69 11.38
CA ARG A 140 12.99 15.96 10.68
C ARG A 140 14.27 16.78 10.53
N GLN A 141 15.04 16.93 11.61
CA GLN A 141 16.30 17.65 11.59
C GLN A 141 17.32 16.97 10.67
N ALA A 142 17.42 15.63 10.72
CA ALA A 142 18.29 14.88 9.82
C ALA A 142 17.90 15.09 8.34
N MET A 143 16.60 15.14 8.02
CA MET A 143 16.12 15.42 6.67
C MET A 143 16.48 16.85 6.23
N ILE A 144 16.31 17.86 7.10
CA ILE A 144 16.71 19.24 6.82
C ILE A 144 18.22 19.33 6.53
N ASP A 145 19.04 18.77 7.41
CA ASP A 145 20.50 18.77 7.27
C ASP A 145 20.98 17.94 6.07
N SER A 146 20.18 16.97 5.61
CA SER A 146 20.46 16.21 4.40
C SER A 146 20.24 17.00 3.09
N GLY A 147 19.70 18.23 3.17
CA GLY A 147 19.39 19.08 2.02
C GLY A 147 18.04 18.77 1.36
N ALA A 148 17.21 17.94 2.00
CA ALA A 148 15.91 17.56 1.48
C ALA A 148 14.89 18.71 1.53
N ARG A 149 13.92 18.65 0.61
CA ARG A 149 12.77 19.56 0.54
C ARG A 149 11.60 18.89 -0.17
N MET A 150 10.42 19.45 0.03
CA MET A 150 9.20 19.10 -0.69
C MET A 150 8.89 20.15 -1.77
N ILE A 151 8.63 19.70 -2.99
CA ILE A 151 8.25 20.52 -4.13
C ILE A 151 6.78 20.24 -4.46
N ILE A 152 5.95 21.29 -4.49
CA ILE A 152 4.56 21.15 -4.91
C ILE A 152 4.42 21.63 -6.35
N MET A 153 4.04 20.71 -7.23
CA MET A 153 3.80 20.99 -8.64
C MET A 153 2.37 21.50 -8.83
N ALA A 154 2.18 22.52 -9.66
CA ALA A 154 0.84 22.88 -10.13
C ALA A 154 0.23 21.75 -10.99
N HIS A 155 -1.09 21.77 -11.15
CA HIS A 155 -1.84 20.78 -11.92
C HIS A 155 -1.46 20.76 -13.41
N ASP A 156 -0.87 21.84 -13.92
CA ASP A 156 -0.39 22.00 -15.31
C ASP A 156 1.16 21.95 -15.43
N GLU A 157 1.87 21.66 -14.35
CA GLU A 157 3.33 21.46 -14.32
C GLU A 157 3.65 19.97 -14.14
N TYR A 158 4.72 19.48 -14.77
CA TYR A 158 5.11 18.06 -14.73
C TYR A 158 6.46 17.84 -14.07
N THR A 159 6.74 16.59 -13.72
CA THR A 159 7.94 16.19 -12.98
C THR A 159 9.22 16.76 -13.59
N THR A 160 9.42 16.60 -14.91
CA THR A 160 10.65 17.07 -15.56
C THR A 160 10.68 18.59 -15.83
N ASP A 161 9.59 19.31 -15.59
CA ASP A 161 9.57 20.77 -15.65
C ASP A 161 10.20 21.40 -14.41
N MET A 162 10.30 20.63 -13.31
CA MET A 162 10.95 21.07 -12.08
C MET A 162 12.48 21.06 -12.26
N PRO A 163 13.20 22.14 -11.92
CA PRO A 163 14.65 22.23 -12.12
C PRO A 163 15.45 21.10 -11.46
N GLU A 164 14.98 20.60 -10.32
CA GLU A 164 15.57 19.46 -9.60
C GLU A 164 15.54 18.15 -10.39
N PHE A 165 14.51 17.95 -11.23
CA PHE A 165 14.26 16.69 -11.94
C PHE A 165 14.43 16.82 -13.47
N ALA A 166 14.84 17.99 -13.97
CA ALA A 166 15.00 18.25 -15.40
C ALA A 166 15.87 17.19 -16.12
N ARG A 167 16.93 16.69 -15.46
CA ARG A 167 17.80 15.64 -16.00
C ARG A 167 17.10 14.31 -16.31
N LEU A 168 15.96 14.03 -15.66
CA LEU A 168 15.19 12.82 -15.90
C LEU A 168 14.60 12.80 -17.33
N ALA A 169 14.49 13.96 -17.99
CA ALA A 169 14.05 14.06 -19.37
C ALA A 169 15.02 13.42 -20.38
N ASP A 170 16.29 13.24 -20.00
CA ASP A 170 17.37 12.86 -20.91
C ASP A 170 17.80 11.39 -20.80
N GLU A 171 17.50 10.73 -19.68
CA GLU A 171 18.01 9.38 -19.37
C GLU A 171 17.02 8.28 -19.76
N PRO A 172 17.33 7.40 -20.74
CA PRO A 172 16.42 6.34 -21.16
C PRO A 172 15.98 5.45 -19.99
N VAL A 173 14.68 5.14 -19.95
CA VAL A 173 14.10 4.34 -18.88
C VAL A 173 14.03 2.89 -19.30
N LYS A 174 14.77 2.04 -18.57
CA LYS A 174 14.81 0.59 -18.82
C LYS A 174 13.40 -0.02 -18.76
N GLY A 175 13.06 -0.80 -19.77
CA GLY A 175 11.75 -1.39 -19.94
C GLY A 175 10.70 -0.45 -20.53
N TYR A 176 11.04 0.79 -20.88
CA TYR A 176 10.15 1.74 -21.55
C TYR A 176 10.86 2.39 -22.74
N GLU A 177 11.66 1.60 -23.46
CA GLU A 177 12.48 2.06 -24.59
C GLU A 177 11.65 2.66 -25.75
N ASN A 178 10.34 2.40 -25.77
CA ASN A 178 9.39 2.96 -26.73
C ASN A 178 8.81 4.33 -26.30
N LEU A 179 9.21 4.86 -25.15
CA LEU A 179 8.87 6.20 -24.68
C LEU A 179 10.16 7.03 -24.55
N SER A 180 10.07 8.33 -24.81
CA SER A 180 11.13 9.24 -24.34
C SER A 180 11.11 9.29 -22.81
N ALA A 181 12.26 9.57 -22.20
CA ALA A 181 12.36 9.65 -20.75
C ALA A 181 11.46 10.77 -20.19
N LYS A 182 11.41 11.94 -20.85
CA LYS A 182 10.45 13.01 -20.52
C LYS A 182 9.01 12.51 -20.49
N THR A 183 8.54 11.90 -21.59
CA THR A 183 7.17 11.40 -21.66
C THR A 183 6.91 10.35 -20.57
N TYR A 184 7.85 9.45 -20.31
CA TYR A 184 7.71 8.47 -19.23
C TYR A 184 7.56 9.14 -17.87
N TRP A 185 8.49 10.01 -17.46
CA TRP A 185 8.50 10.60 -16.13
C TRP A 185 7.32 11.52 -15.89
N ASP A 186 6.99 12.37 -16.87
CA ASP A 186 5.85 13.29 -16.77
C ASP A 186 4.51 12.53 -16.71
N THR A 187 4.43 11.35 -17.34
CA THR A 187 3.23 10.51 -17.31
C THR A 187 3.15 9.64 -16.05
N ARG A 188 4.27 9.05 -15.63
CA ARG A 188 4.33 8.10 -14.52
C ARG A 188 4.19 8.81 -13.18
N ALA A 189 4.77 9.99 -13.03
CA ALA A 189 4.97 10.60 -11.73
C ALA A 189 4.22 11.92 -11.60
N ARG A 190 3.23 11.93 -10.70
CA ARG A 190 2.71 13.17 -10.07
C ARG A 190 3.27 13.36 -8.66
N GLY A 191 4.21 12.51 -8.28
CA GLY A 191 5.04 12.64 -7.11
C GLY A 191 6.32 11.81 -7.30
N LEU A 192 7.38 12.22 -6.62
CA LEU A 192 8.63 11.48 -6.53
C LEU A 192 9.14 11.51 -5.10
N GLY A 193 9.49 10.35 -4.57
CA GLY A 193 10.13 10.21 -3.28
C GLY A 193 11.58 10.67 -3.32
N GLY A 194 12.06 11.26 -2.22
CA GLY A 194 13.49 11.49 -2.05
C GLY A 194 14.26 10.17 -2.01
N SER A 195 15.51 10.16 -2.47
CA SER A 195 16.42 9.01 -2.45
C SER A 195 17.78 9.38 -1.83
N GLN A 196 18.67 8.42 -1.59
CA GLN A 196 20.02 8.73 -1.07
C GLN A 196 20.87 9.59 -2.03
N THR A 197 20.54 9.61 -3.32
CA THR A 197 21.25 10.35 -4.37
C THR A 197 20.38 11.42 -5.03
N ASP A 198 19.22 11.70 -4.46
CA ASP A 198 18.35 12.81 -4.86
C ASP A 198 17.56 13.29 -3.65
N PRO A 199 17.89 14.43 -3.04
CA PRO A 199 17.27 14.83 -1.77
C PRO A 199 15.85 15.38 -1.95
N PHE A 200 15.37 15.52 -3.18
CA PHE A 200 14.14 16.23 -3.47
C PHE A 200 12.96 15.26 -3.48
N CYS A 201 11.88 15.67 -2.81
CA CYS A 201 10.59 14.99 -2.81
C CYS A 201 9.58 15.91 -3.51
N SER A 202 8.62 15.36 -4.25
CA SER A 202 7.58 16.15 -4.90
C SER A 202 6.22 15.49 -4.86
N CYS A 203 5.18 16.32 -4.93
CA CYS A 203 3.78 15.94 -5.06
C CYS A 203 3.02 16.99 -5.86
N ALA A 204 1.94 16.59 -6.52
CA ALA A 204 1.14 17.49 -7.33
C ALA A 204 -0.09 18.01 -6.59
N GLU A 205 -0.43 19.29 -6.82
CA GLU A 205 -1.53 19.96 -6.13
C GLU A 205 -2.90 19.30 -6.38
N GLU A 206 -3.10 18.63 -7.53
CA GLU A 206 -4.36 17.96 -7.80
C GLU A 206 -4.66 16.84 -6.80
N ASN A 207 -3.63 16.11 -6.37
CA ASN A 207 -3.83 15.09 -5.34
C ASN A 207 -3.90 15.71 -3.95
N VAL A 208 -3.03 16.68 -3.66
CA VAL A 208 -2.96 17.37 -2.36
C VAL A 208 -4.31 17.98 -2.02
N LEU A 209 -4.94 18.70 -2.95
CA LEU A 209 -6.19 19.42 -2.74
C LEU A 209 -7.45 18.63 -3.14
N GLY A 210 -7.29 17.47 -3.81
CA GLY A 210 -8.40 16.67 -4.31
C GLY A 210 -9.14 17.33 -5.47
N LEU A 211 -8.41 17.87 -6.43
CA LEU A 211 -8.96 18.55 -7.60
C LEU A 211 -9.72 17.57 -8.51
N PRO A 212 -10.74 18.05 -9.26
CA PRO A 212 -11.37 17.24 -10.30
C PRO A 212 -10.34 16.70 -11.29
N GLY A 213 -10.40 15.41 -11.60
CA GLY A 213 -9.48 14.77 -12.53
C GLY A 213 -8.20 14.19 -11.92
N ASP A 214 -7.98 14.34 -10.59
CA ASP A 214 -6.84 13.76 -9.88
C ASP A 214 -6.66 12.24 -10.20
N PRO A 215 -5.52 11.83 -10.78
CA PRO A 215 -5.28 10.43 -11.13
C PRO A 215 -5.13 9.50 -9.91
N TYR A 216 -4.94 10.07 -8.72
CA TYR A 216 -4.73 9.40 -7.44
C TYR A 216 -5.85 9.71 -6.43
N THR A 217 -7.09 9.95 -6.90
CA THR A 217 -8.26 10.31 -6.05
C THR A 217 -8.51 9.41 -4.83
N LYS A 218 -8.01 8.18 -4.83
CA LYS A 218 -8.24 7.17 -3.78
C LYS A 218 -7.18 7.13 -2.68
N GLU A 219 -6.18 8.02 -2.72
CA GLU A 219 -5.07 8.09 -1.75
C GLU A 219 -4.51 9.52 -1.66
N CYS A 220 -3.62 9.76 -0.71
CA CYS A 220 -2.76 10.93 -0.60
C CYS A 220 -1.30 10.55 -0.89
N ILE A 221 -0.83 10.84 -2.10
CA ILE A 221 0.52 10.49 -2.52
C ILE A 221 1.60 11.22 -1.69
N VAL A 222 1.26 12.32 -1.00
CA VAL A 222 2.17 12.98 -0.04
C VAL A 222 2.66 12.00 1.02
N ILE A 223 1.78 11.13 1.54
CA ILE A 223 2.14 10.15 2.56
C ILE A 223 3.16 9.16 1.98
N HIS A 224 2.94 8.69 0.75
CA HIS A 224 3.85 7.79 0.04
C HIS A 224 5.24 8.43 -0.20
N GLU A 225 5.26 9.57 -0.90
CA GLU A 225 6.50 10.17 -1.36
C GLU A 225 7.31 10.73 -0.19
N PHE A 226 6.62 11.20 0.86
CA PHE A 226 7.29 11.62 2.08
C PHE A 226 7.79 10.43 2.90
N ALA A 227 7.13 9.26 2.86
CA ALA A 227 7.66 8.05 3.49
C ALA A 227 9.01 7.62 2.88
N HIS A 228 9.17 7.72 1.56
CA HIS A 228 10.48 7.54 0.89
C HIS A 228 11.52 8.54 1.42
N CYS A 229 11.14 9.82 1.54
CA CYS A 229 12.03 10.86 2.05
C CYS A 229 12.41 10.63 3.53
N ILE A 230 11.44 10.29 4.39
CA ILE A 230 11.66 9.89 5.78
C ILE A 230 12.64 8.73 5.84
N HIS A 231 12.47 7.71 5.00
CA HIS A 231 13.38 6.58 4.96
C HIS A 231 14.79 7.01 4.53
N LEU A 232 14.94 7.53 3.30
CA LEU A 232 16.22 7.64 2.62
C LEU A 232 16.99 8.93 2.93
N ARG A 233 16.36 9.89 3.63
CA ARG A 233 16.97 11.15 4.09
C ARG A 233 16.86 11.40 5.59
N GLY A 234 15.93 10.76 6.27
CA GLY A 234 15.76 10.85 7.71
C GLY A 234 16.34 9.64 8.46
N MET A 235 15.66 8.50 8.36
CA MET A 235 15.96 7.29 9.13
C MET A 235 17.36 6.76 8.87
N VAL A 236 17.83 6.69 7.61
CA VAL A 236 19.22 6.24 7.34
C VAL A 236 20.30 7.17 7.92
N ASN A 237 19.95 8.41 8.24
CA ASN A 237 20.84 9.37 8.90
C ASN A 237 20.80 9.24 10.43
N VAL A 238 19.65 8.92 11.01
CA VAL A 238 19.45 8.74 12.46
C VAL A 238 19.87 7.33 12.91
N ASP A 239 19.45 6.31 12.17
CA ASP A 239 19.78 4.90 12.36
C ASP A 239 20.28 4.29 11.03
N PRO A 240 21.60 4.15 10.85
CA PRO A 240 22.19 3.58 9.64
C PRO A 240 21.81 2.11 9.39
N THR A 241 21.25 1.41 10.39
CA THR A 241 20.83 0.01 10.26
C THR A 241 19.41 -0.12 9.71
N PHE A 242 18.63 0.96 9.68
CA PHE A 242 17.20 0.93 9.34
C PHE A 242 16.93 0.29 7.98
N ASP A 243 17.62 0.74 6.92
CA ASP A 243 17.44 0.19 5.56
C ASP A 243 17.77 -1.31 5.48
N THR A 244 18.77 -1.78 6.24
CA THR A 244 19.10 -3.22 6.32
C THR A 244 17.99 -4.01 7.00
N ARG A 245 17.43 -3.49 8.10
CA ARG A 245 16.30 -4.13 8.81
C ARG A 245 15.03 -4.12 7.96
N LEU A 246 14.77 -3.02 7.26
CA LEU A 246 13.66 -2.91 6.30
C LEU A 246 13.81 -3.91 5.16
N LYS A 247 15.00 -4.04 4.57
CA LYS A 247 15.25 -5.02 3.53
C LYS A 247 15.05 -6.45 4.04
N ALA A 248 15.49 -6.77 5.27
CA ALA A 248 15.27 -8.08 5.87
C ALA A 248 13.78 -8.38 6.09
N ALA A 249 12.99 -7.38 6.53
CA ALA A 249 11.54 -7.50 6.65
C ALA A 249 10.88 -7.73 5.28
N TYR A 250 11.28 -6.98 4.26
CA TYR A 250 10.83 -7.16 2.88
C TYR A 250 11.14 -8.57 2.35
N ASP A 251 12.38 -9.05 2.49
CA ASP A 251 12.78 -10.38 2.01
C ASP A 251 11.96 -11.49 2.70
N SER A 252 11.67 -11.33 4.00
CA SER A 252 10.79 -12.23 4.76
C SER A 252 9.34 -12.21 4.25
N ALA A 253 8.78 -11.01 4.02
CA ALA A 253 7.44 -10.83 3.49
C ALA A 253 7.28 -11.46 2.10
N MET A 254 8.25 -11.23 1.18
CA MET A 254 8.24 -11.82 -0.16
C MET A 254 8.36 -13.34 -0.10
N LYS A 255 9.23 -13.89 0.77
CA LYS A 255 9.36 -15.34 0.98
C LYS A 255 8.06 -15.96 1.50
N ALA A 256 7.34 -15.24 2.36
CA ALA A 256 6.03 -15.64 2.83
C ALA A 256 4.93 -15.47 1.77
N GLY A 257 5.22 -14.91 0.59
CA GLY A 257 4.23 -14.67 -0.46
C GLY A 257 3.31 -13.48 -0.20
N LEU A 258 3.64 -12.62 0.77
CA LEU A 258 2.93 -11.36 1.00
C LEU A 258 3.15 -10.40 -0.18
N TRP A 259 2.17 -9.52 -0.39
CA TRP A 259 2.22 -8.47 -1.43
C TRP A 259 2.42 -8.98 -2.86
N ARG A 260 2.26 -10.29 -3.11
CA ARG A 260 2.60 -10.90 -4.40
C ARG A 260 1.91 -10.22 -5.58
N GLY A 261 2.72 -9.71 -6.52
CA GLY A 261 2.26 -9.02 -7.73
C GLY A 261 1.91 -7.54 -7.52
N LYS A 262 1.91 -7.07 -6.27
CA LYS A 262 1.53 -5.71 -5.86
C LYS A 262 2.70 -4.75 -5.89
N TYR A 263 2.42 -3.46 -5.84
CA TYR A 263 3.43 -2.42 -5.93
C TYR A 263 4.45 -2.51 -4.78
N ALA A 264 3.98 -2.82 -3.57
CA ALA A 264 4.81 -3.14 -2.41
C ALA A 264 5.79 -4.33 -2.63
N SER A 265 5.60 -5.18 -3.65
CA SER A 265 6.53 -6.27 -3.99
C SER A 265 7.60 -5.89 -5.03
N VAL A 266 7.61 -4.65 -5.51
CA VAL A 266 8.56 -4.21 -6.55
C VAL A 266 9.98 -4.08 -5.97
N ASN A 267 10.11 -3.48 -4.78
CA ASN A 267 11.36 -3.39 -4.02
C ASN A 267 11.05 -2.99 -2.56
N HIS A 268 12.08 -3.00 -1.70
CA HIS A 268 11.90 -2.72 -0.27
C HIS A 268 11.61 -1.24 0.05
N HIS A 269 11.87 -0.29 -0.86
CA HIS A 269 11.47 1.10 -0.69
C HIS A 269 9.96 1.26 -0.91
N GLU A 270 9.41 0.68 -1.97
CA GLU A 270 7.95 0.71 -2.22
C GLU A 270 7.19 -0.05 -1.13
N TYR A 271 7.74 -1.19 -0.69
CA TYR A 271 7.24 -1.91 0.48
C TYR A 271 7.11 -1.02 1.72
N TRP A 272 8.11 -0.17 1.97
CA TRP A 272 8.03 0.81 3.06
C TRP A 272 6.95 1.84 2.82
N ALA A 273 6.95 2.54 1.68
CA ALA A 273 6.01 3.62 1.41
C ALA A 273 4.54 3.16 1.41
N GLU A 274 4.24 2.02 0.81
CA GLU A 274 2.91 1.37 0.85
C GLU A 274 2.50 0.95 2.26
N GLY A 275 3.48 0.47 3.05
CA GLY A 275 3.30 0.19 4.47
C GLY A 275 2.92 1.42 5.27
N VAL A 276 3.62 2.54 5.05
CA VAL A 276 3.34 3.81 5.74
C VAL A 276 1.98 4.37 5.33
N GLN A 277 1.59 4.31 4.06
CA GLN A 277 0.22 4.66 3.64
C GLN A 277 -0.82 3.82 4.38
N SER A 278 -0.61 2.51 4.47
CA SER A 278 -1.51 1.63 5.22
C SER A 278 -1.51 1.94 6.71
N TRP A 279 -0.36 2.31 7.28
CA TRP A 279 -0.23 2.70 8.68
C TRP A 279 -1.01 3.98 9.02
N PHE A 280 -1.28 4.84 8.04
CA PHE A 280 -2.07 6.06 8.16
C PHE A 280 -3.45 5.97 7.48
N ASP A 281 -3.96 4.74 7.30
CA ASP A 281 -5.31 4.45 6.80
C ASP A 281 -5.64 5.08 5.44
N ASP A 282 -4.63 5.22 4.56
CA ASP A 282 -4.74 5.95 3.29
C ASP A 282 -4.28 5.14 2.07
N ASN A 283 -4.01 3.83 2.22
CA ASN A 283 -3.66 3.03 1.05
C ASN A 283 -4.88 2.71 0.17
N ARG A 284 -4.64 2.47 -1.11
CA ARG A 284 -5.64 1.96 -2.03
C ARG A 284 -5.87 0.47 -1.81
N VAL A 285 -7.00 -0.01 -2.33
CA VAL A 285 -7.38 -1.41 -2.20
C VAL A 285 -7.84 -2.05 -3.49
N ASN A 286 -7.55 -3.35 -3.58
CA ASN A 286 -8.15 -4.32 -4.49
C ASN A 286 -8.02 -3.96 -5.98
N ASP A 287 -6.86 -3.48 -6.40
CA ASP A 287 -6.53 -3.28 -7.81
C ASP A 287 -5.25 -4.04 -8.21
N HIS A 288 -4.71 -3.73 -9.38
CA HIS A 288 -3.51 -4.37 -9.90
C HIS A 288 -2.24 -4.06 -9.08
N ASP A 289 -2.19 -2.88 -8.43
CA ASP A 289 -1.07 -2.44 -7.62
C ASP A 289 -1.30 -2.72 -6.13
N HIS A 290 -2.55 -2.79 -5.67
CA HIS A 290 -2.86 -2.88 -4.23
C HIS A 290 -3.69 -4.13 -3.89
N ASN A 291 -3.43 -4.72 -2.71
CA ASN A 291 -4.24 -5.82 -2.16
C ASN A 291 -5.35 -5.26 -1.24
N HIS A 292 -5.80 -6.01 -0.24
CA HIS A 292 -6.85 -5.56 0.68
C HIS A 292 -6.34 -4.68 1.83
N VAL A 293 -5.02 -4.61 2.04
CA VAL A 293 -4.39 -3.97 3.20
C VAL A 293 -4.28 -2.47 2.95
N HIS A 294 -5.12 -1.71 3.64
CA HIS A 294 -5.11 -0.24 3.58
C HIS A 294 -5.23 0.46 4.92
N LEU A 295 -5.55 -0.31 5.97
CA LEU A 295 -5.66 0.20 7.32
C LEU A 295 -4.49 -0.30 8.17
N ARG A 296 -4.16 0.46 9.21
CA ARG A 296 -3.14 0.10 10.20
C ARG A 296 -3.44 -1.26 10.83
N SER A 297 -4.69 -1.48 11.20
CA SER A 297 -5.16 -2.74 11.78
C SER A 297 -4.90 -3.93 10.85
N GLN A 298 -5.19 -3.75 9.56
CA GLN A 298 -4.95 -4.78 8.54
C GLN A 298 -3.46 -4.99 8.29
N LEU A 299 -2.64 -3.94 8.33
CA LEU A 299 -1.19 -4.06 8.20
C LEU A 299 -0.60 -4.84 9.38
N ILE A 300 -1.03 -4.56 10.61
CA ILE A 300 -0.62 -5.28 11.81
C ILE A 300 -0.94 -6.78 11.69
N GLU A 301 -2.11 -7.13 11.15
CA GLU A 301 -2.53 -8.52 10.94
C GLU A 301 -1.80 -9.20 9.77
N TYR A 302 -1.67 -8.52 8.64
CA TYR A 302 -1.16 -9.10 7.39
C TYR A 302 0.37 -9.21 7.36
N ASP A 303 1.04 -8.13 7.78
CA ASP A 303 2.49 -7.96 7.76
C ASP A 303 3.00 -7.31 9.07
N PRO A 304 3.03 -8.07 10.18
CA PRO A 304 3.47 -7.56 11.46
C PRO A 304 4.94 -7.10 11.46
N GLY A 305 5.77 -7.58 10.53
CA GLY A 305 7.16 -7.14 10.38
C GLY A 305 7.26 -5.70 9.86
N LEU A 306 6.51 -5.38 8.81
CA LEU A 306 6.38 -4.00 8.31
C LEU A 306 5.71 -3.09 9.34
N ALA A 307 4.65 -3.58 10.00
CA ALA A 307 3.94 -2.84 11.03
C ALA A 307 4.86 -2.47 12.20
N ALA A 308 5.79 -3.35 12.59
CA ALA A 308 6.76 -3.06 13.64
C ALA A 308 7.71 -1.92 13.28
N LEU A 309 8.18 -1.87 12.03
CA LEU A 309 9.01 -0.76 11.53
C LEU A 309 8.22 0.56 11.47
N CYS A 310 6.96 0.52 11.03
CA CYS A 310 6.10 1.70 11.06
C CYS A 310 5.88 2.19 12.49
N ARG A 311 5.63 1.28 13.44
CA ARG A 311 5.48 1.61 14.86
C ARG A 311 6.75 2.21 15.46
N GLU A 312 7.93 1.71 15.08
CA GLU A 312 9.20 2.28 15.51
C GLU A 312 9.36 3.74 15.06
N VAL A 313 8.99 4.04 13.81
CA VAL A 313 9.16 5.38 13.25
C VAL A 313 8.08 6.35 13.74
N PHE A 314 6.81 5.93 13.71
CA PHE A 314 5.66 6.80 13.93
C PHE A 314 5.00 6.64 15.30
N GLY A 315 5.40 5.64 16.09
CA GLY A 315 4.86 5.41 17.43
C GLY A 315 3.34 5.29 17.44
N SER A 316 2.70 6.11 18.27
CA SER A 316 1.25 6.22 18.41
C SER A 316 0.62 7.32 17.56
N THR A 317 1.37 7.96 16.64
CA THR A 317 0.80 8.99 15.76
C THR A 317 -0.38 8.41 15.00
N GLU A 318 -1.57 8.98 15.19
CA GLU A 318 -2.78 8.63 14.46
C GLU A 318 -3.05 9.72 13.42
N LEU A 319 -3.04 9.32 12.16
CA LEU A 319 -3.49 10.12 11.03
C LEU A 319 -4.49 9.25 10.29
N HIS A 320 -5.75 9.66 10.33
CA HIS A 320 -6.80 9.11 9.47
C HIS A 320 -7.03 10.14 8.37
N TYR A 321 -6.37 9.96 7.24
CA TYR A 321 -6.42 10.98 6.19
C TYR A 321 -7.84 11.14 5.64
N THR A 322 -8.28 12.39 5.51
CA THR A 322 -9.44 12.76 4.69
C THR A 322 -9.03 13.82 3.68
N LYS A 323 -9.70 13.84 2.53
CA LYS A 323 -9.46 14.85 1.48
C LYS A 323 -9.70 16.26 2.06
N PRO A 324 -8.89 17.28 1.73
CA PRO A 324 -9.02 18.61 2.34
C PRO A 324 -10.39 19.26 2.13
N ALA A 325 -11.08 18.93 1.04
CA ALA A 325 -12.43 19.39 0.76
C ALA A 325 -13.46 19.02 1.87
N THR A 326 -13.18 18.00 2.70
CA THR A 326 -14.03 17.62 3.84
C THR A 326 -13.66 18.33 5.14
N ARG A 327 -12.59 19.14 5.16
CA ARG A 327 -12.02 19.78 6.35
C ARG A 327 -11.55 21.20 6.05
N LEU A 328 -12.52 22.07 5.74
CA LEU A 328 -12.30 23.48 5.42
C LEU A 328 -12.17 24.37 6.67
N THR A 329 -11.37 23.92 7.63
CA THR A 329 -11.06 24.64 8.89
C THR A 329 -9.57 24.90 8.99
N ASP A 330 -9.16 25.71 9.98
CA ASP A 330 -7.75 25.95 10.33
C ASP A 330 -6.89 26.40 9.13
N HIS A 331 -5.86 25.63 8.74
CA HIS A 331 -4.98 25.97 7.62
C HIS A 331 -5.68 25.94 6.26
N MET A 332 -6.84 25.29 6.17
CA MET A 332 -7.72 25.25 5.00
C MET A 332 -8.87 26.27 5.05
N ALA A 333 -8.97 27.07 6.12
CA ALA A 333 -9.99 28.10 6.22
C ALA A 333 -9.89 29.10 5.05
N GLY A 334 -10.98 29.25 4.28
CA GLY A 334 -11.05 30.13 3.12
C GLY A 334 -10.64 29.48 1.79
N TYR A 335 -10.22 28.21 1.78
CA TYR A 335 -10.11 27.44 0.53
C TYR A 335 -11.51 27.13 -0.01
N ASP A 336 -11.70 27.33 -1.31
CA ASP A 336 -12.96 27.08 -2.01
C ASP A 336 -12.74 26.02 -3.12
N PRO A 337 -13.04 24.73 -2.86
CA PRO A 337 -12.87 23.66 -3.83
C PRO A 337 -13.65 23.89 -5.14
N ALA A 338 -14.76 24.66 -5.10
CA ALA A 338 -15.57 24.91 -6.30
C ALA A 338 -14.89 25.84 -7.31
N LYS A 339 -13.86 26.58 -6.90
CA LYS A 339 -13.05 27.45 -7.77
C LYS A 339 -11.78 26.78 -8.28
N ALA A 340 -11.54 25.53 -7.88
CA ALA A 340 -10.30 24.87 -8.17
C ALA A 340 -10.27 24.36 -9.63
N PRO A 341 -9.11 24.39 -10.30
CA PRO A 341 -9.00 23.91 -11.68
C PRO A 341 -9.19 22.38 -11.72
N ALA A 342 -9.48 21.87 -12.92
CA ALA A 342 -9.48 20.43 -13.15
C ALA A 342 -8.12 20.00 -13.72
N PHE A 343 -7.58 18.89 -13.22
CA PHE A 343 -6.45 18.23 -13.82
C PHE A 343 -6.88 17.45 -15.06
N SER A 344 -6.09 17.54 -16.13
CA SER A 344 -6.28 16.72 -17.31
C SER A 344 -4.92 16.36 -17.92
N TRP A 345 -4.72 15.09 -18.22
CA TRP A 345 -3.55 14.65 -18.95
C TRP A 345 -3.51 15.25 -20.36
N PRO A 346 -2.37 15.74 -20.84
CA PRO A 346 -2.19 16.14 -22.23
C PRO A 346 -2.42 14.93 -23.16
N GLU A 347 -3.07 15.16 -24.29
CA GLU A 347 -3.40 14.11 -25.27
C GLU A 347 -2.22 13.18 -25.63
N PRO A 348 -0.97 13.68 -25.83
CA PRO A 348 0.19 12.83 -26.14
C PRO A 348 0.57 11.83 -25.03
N MET A 349 0.14 12.03 -23.79
CA MET A 349 0.49 11.15 -22.66
C MET A 349 -0.43 9.93 -22.53
N GLN A 350 -1.57 9.89 -23.23
CA GLN A 350 -2.53 8.79 -23.09
C GLN A 350 -1.92 7.41 -23.42
N ALA A 351 -1.18 7.31 -24.53
CA ALA A 351 -0.52 6.06 -24.92
C ALA A 351 0.53 5.60 -23.91
N ALA A 352 1.27 6.53 -23.30
CA ALA A 352 2.24 6.22 -22.26
C ALA A 352 1.54 5.70 -20.99
N ARG A 353 0.41 6.29 -20.59
CA ARG A 353 -0.41 5.84 -19.45
C ARG A 353 -0.90 4.41 -19.65
N ASP A 354 -1.45 4.12 -20.82
CA ASP A 354 -1.99 2.80 -21.14
C ASP A 354 -0.89 1.74 -21.12
N LEU A 355 0.31 2.07 -21.62
CA LEU A 355 1.47 1.18 -21.56
C LEU A 355 1.94 0.91 -20.13
N ILE A 356 2.09 1.94 -19.30
CA ILE A 356 2.52 1.81 -17.90
C ILE A 356 1.52 0.96 -17.13
N LYS A 357 0.23 1.25 -17.29
CA LYS A 357 -0.86 0.47 -16.68
C LYS A 357 -0.85 -0.99 -17.15
N ALA A 358 -0.68 -1.23 -18.45
CA ALA A 358 -0.62 -2.59 -18.99
C ALA A 358 0.57 -3.39 -18.42
N LYS A 359 1.73 -2.77 -18.20
CA LYS A 359 2.87 -3.43 -17.55
C LYS A 359 2.64 -3.74 -16.08
N ALA A 360 2.02 -2.82 -15.33
CA ALA A 360 1.66 -3.07 -13.94
C ALA A 360 0.62 -4.21 -13.83
N GLN A 361 -0.37 -4.24 -14.72
CA GLN A 361 -1.34 -5.34 -14.82
C GLN A 361 -0.66 -6.66 -15.20
N LYS A 362 0.30 -6.63 -16.13
CA LYS A 362 1.08 -7.80 -16.52
C LYS A 362 1.92 -8.33 -15.36
N ARG A 363 2.54 -7.46 -14.54
CA ARG A 363 3.27 -7.87 -13.32
C ARG A 363 2.36 -8.64 -12.36
N ASP A 364 1.18 -8.11 -12.06
CA ASP A 364 0.19 -8.79 -11.21
C ASP A 364 -0.26 -10.12 -11.80
N ALA A 365 -0.51 -10.17 -13.12
CA ALA A 365 -0.92 -11.38 -13.81
C ALA A 365 0.17 -12.45 -13.85
N ASP A 366 1.40 -12.09 -14.19
CA ASP A 366 2.55 -13.01 -14.25
C ASP A 366 2.85 -13.59 -12.86
N ALA A 367 2.77 -12.76 -11.80
CA ALA A 367 2.92 -13.22 -10.42
C ALA A 367 1.82 -14.19 -9.95
N ASN A 368 0.68 -14.20 -10.64
CA ASN A 368 -0.46 -15.08 -10.37
C ASN A 368 -0.72 -16.09 -11.52
N ALA A 369 0.26 -16.34 -12.39
CA ALA A 369 0.09 -17.13 -13.61
C ALA A 369 -0.34 -18.59 -13.38
N THR A 370 -0.22 -19.12 -12.16
CA THR A 370 -0.76 -20.44 -11.78
C THR A 370 -2.27 -20.46 -11.64
N ARG A 371 -2.94 -19.31 -11.79
CA ARG A 371 -4.38 -19.13 -11.66
C ARG A 371 -4.94 -18.49 -12.94
N GLU A 372 -6.19 -18.80 -13.25
CA GLU A 372 -7.01 -18.08 -14.22
C GLU A 372 -8.01 -17.21 -13.42
N ILE A 373 -8.16 -15.94 -13.79
CA ILE A 373 -9.10 -15.03 -13.13
C ILE A 373 -10.32 -14.84 -14.03
N ARG A 374 -11.51 -15.10 -13.51
CA ARG A 374 -12.79 -14.84 -14.18
C ARG A 374 -13.64 -13.87 -13.36
N SER A 375 -14.47 -13.08 -14.03
CA SER A 375 -15.55 -12.34 -13.39
C SER A 375 -16.82 -13.19 -13.46
N ILE A 376 -17.42 -13.50 -12.31
CA ILE A 376 -18.67 -14.27 -12.21
C ILE A 376 -19.63 -13.46 -11.34
N GLU A 377 -20.75 -13.00 -11.91
CA GLU A 377 -21.76 -12.19 -11.21
C GLU A 377 -21.24 -10.92 -10.51
N GLY A 378 -20.08 -10.40 -10.96
CA GLY A 378 -19.40 -9.25 -10.37
C GLY A 378 -18.37 -9.59 -9.29
N TRP A 379 -18.15 -10.87 -8.98
CA TRP A 379 -17.04 -11.34 -8.14
C TRP A 379 -15.81 -11.69 -8.98
N LYS A 380 -14.64 -11.42 -8.40
CA LYS A 380 -13.35 -11.90 -8.93
C LYS A 380 -13.12 -13.33 -8.44
N VAL A 381 -13.14 -14.29 -9.36
CA VAL A 381 -12.92 -15.71 -9.08
C VAL A 381 -11.56 -16.14 -9.63
N SER A 382 -10.64 -16.50 -8.74
CA SER A 382 -9.31 -17.04 -9.05
C SER A 382 -9.35 -18.56 -9.05
N ILE A 383 -9.11 -19.18 -10.20
CA ILE A 383 -9.22 -20.62 -10.41
C ILE A 383 -7.83 -21.19 -10.63
N SER A 384 -7.42 -22.18 -9.83
CA SER A 384 -6.16 -22.89 -10.06
C SER A 384 -6.11 -23.50 -11.46
N ARG A 385 -5.02 -23.26 -12.21
CA ARG A 385 -4.80 -23.88 -13.52
C ARG A 385 -4.67 -25.40 -13.44
N GLU A 386 -4.28 -25.92 -12.28
CA GLU A 386 -4.26 -27.35 -12.01
C GLU A 386 -5.66 -27.94 -12.11
N LEU A 387 -6.66 -27.31 -11.49
CA LEU A 387 -8.07 -27.73 -11.57
C LEU A 387 -8.58 -27.68 -13.01
N LEU A 388 -8.25 -26.62 -13.74
CA LEU A 388 -8.65 -26.46 -15.14
C LEU A 388 -8.04 -27.51 -16.07
N THR A 389 -6.87 -28.04 -15.72
CA THR A 389 -6.15 -29.03 -16.54
C THR A 389 -6.49 -30.47 -16.13
N GLN A 390 -6.55 -30.75 -14.83
CA GLN A 390 -6.71 -32.11 -14.30
C GLN A 390 -8.17 -32.47 -13.98
N GLN A 391 -9.03 -31.47 -13.74
CA GLN A 391 -10.42 -31.66 -13.30
C GLN A 391 -11.37 -30.71 -14.05
N ALA A 392 -11.15 -30.52 -15.36
CA ALA A 392 -11.83 -29.51 -16.17
C ALA A 392 -13.36 -29.58 -16.09
N GLU A 393 -13.95 -30.77 -16.22
CA GLU A 393 -15.40 -30.98 -16.20
C GLU A 393 -16.01 -30.67 -14.83
N LEU A 394 -15.42 -31.22 -13.76
CA LEU A 394 -15.85 -30.95 -12.38
C LEU A 394 -15.73 -29.47 -12.03
N THR A 395 -14.62 -28.83 -12.46
CA THR A 395 -14.39 -27.40 -12.26
C THR A 395 -15.43 -26.57 -13.01
N GLY A 396 -15.74 -26.92 -14.27
CA GLY A 396 -16.79 -26.26 -15.04
C GLY A 396 -18.16 -26.36 -14.37
N LYS A 397 -18.53 -27.55 -13.86
CA LYS A 397 -19.78 -27.77 -13.13
C LYS A 397 -19.82 -26.98 -11.82
N ALA A 398 -18.74 -26.99 -11.04
CA ALA A 398 -18.66 -26.27 -9.77
C ALA A 398 -18.75 -24.74 -9.99
N LEU A 399 -18.10 -24.20 -11.03
CA LEU A 399 -18.20 -22.78 -11.39
C LEU A 399 -19.62 -22.39 -11.84
N HIS A 400 -20.31 -23.25 -12.57
CA HIS A 400 -21.71 -23.03 -12.92
C HIS A 400 -22.62 -22.99 -11.68
N LEU A 401 -22.44 -23.94 -10.75
CA LEU A 401 -23.20 -23.98 -9.49
C LEU A 401 -22.88 -22.77 -8.60
N LEU A 402 -21.62 -22.35 -8.52
CA LEU A 402 -21.25 -21.10 -7.85
C LEU A 402 -21.98 -19.91 -8.47
N ALA A 403 -22.02 -19.80 -9.80
CA ALA A 403 -22.71 -18.69 -10.46
C ALA A 403 -24.19 -18.64 -10.07
N LEU A 404 -24.88 -19.78 -9.98
CA LEU A 404 -26.27 -19.85 -9.50
C LEU A 404 -26.40 -19.39 -8.04
N GLN A 405 -25.50 -19.83 -7.15
CA GLN A 405 -25.47 -19.38 -5.76
C GLN A 405 -25.27 -17.85 -5.66
N LEU A 406 -24.31 -17.30 -6.42
CA LEU A 406 -24.03 -15.86 -6.45
C LEU A 406 -25.20 -15.05 -7.04
N GLN A 407 -25.85 -15.54 -8.11
CA GLN A 407 -27.06 -14.91 -8.67
C GLN A 407 -28.18 -14.83 -7.64
N GLU A 408 -28.37 -15.89 -6.85
CA GLU A 408 -29.33 -15.88 -5.76
C GLU A 408 -28.97 -14.84 -4.71
N ILE A 409 -27.70 -14.75 -4.29
CA ILE A 409 -27.22 -13.73 -3.33
C ILE A 409 -27.55 -12.32 -3.85
N VAL A 410 -27.22 -12.03 -5.11
CA VAL A 410 -27.52 -10.73 -5.74
C VAL A 410 -29.01 -10.42 -5.71
N ARG A 411 -29.87 -11.44 -5.84
CA ARG A 411 -31.33 -11.30 -5.86
C ARG A 411 -31.92 -11.04 -4.46
N VAL A 412 -31.38 -11.68 -3.42
CA VAL A 412 -32.02 -11.71 -2.08
C VAL A 412 -31.35 -10.81 -1.03
N VAL A 413 -30.05 -10.52 -1.18
CA VAL A 413 -29.29 -9.68 -0.25
C VAL A 413 -29.40 -8.20 -0.67
N PRO A 414 -29.51 -7.24 0.27
CA PRO A 414 -29.56 -5.82 -0.07
C PRO A 414 -28.42 -5.36 -0.97
N ALA A 415 -28.72 -4.56 -1.99
CA ALA A 415 -27.76 -4.19 -3.04
C ALA A 415 -26.47 -3.54 -2.50
N LYS A 416 -26.57 -2.78 -1.41
CA LYS A 416 -25.40 -2.18 -0.75
C LYS A 416 -24.51 -3.23 -0.09
N ALA A 417 -25.08 -4.21 0.60
CA ALA A 417 -24.32 -5.33 1.14
C ALA A 417 -23.70 -6.18 0.02
N VAL A 418 -24.42 -6.41 -1.09
CA VAL A 418 -23.87 -7.08 -2.29
C VAL A 418 -22.65 -6.33 -2.85
N ALA A 419 -22.66 -5.00 -2.84
CA ALA A 419 -21.51 -4.19 -3.27
C ALA A 419 -20.27 -4.44 -2.39
N GLU A 420 -20.44 -4.63 -1.08
CA GLU A 420 -19.36 -5.03 -0.16
C GLU A 420 -18.93 -6.49 -0.39
N LEU A 421 -19.87 -7.42 -0.54
CA LEU A 421 -19.56 -8.83 -0.79
C LEU A 421 -18.77 -9.05 -2.09
N ARG A 422 -19.05 -8.26 -3.14
CA ARG A 422 -18.30 -8.33 -4.41
C ARG A 422 -16.83 -7.93 -4.30
N LYS A 423 -16.43 -7.24 -3.22
CA LYS A 423 -15.02 -6.93 -2.93
C LYS A 423 -14.25 -8.14 -2.41
N VAL A 424 -14.93 -9.22 -2.03
CA VAL A 424 -14.33 -10.44 -1.48
C VAL A 424 -13.83 -11.32 -2.63
N PRO A 425 -12.53 -11.63 -2.70
CA PRO A 425 -12.00 -12.54 -3.72
C PRO A 425 -12.40 -13.98 -3.42
N LEU A 426 -12.77 -14.71 -4.47
CA LEU A 426 -13.13 -16.12 -4.41
C LEU A 426 -12.02 -16.98 -5.04
N TYR A 427 -11.68 -18.09 -4.41
CA TYR A 427 -10.57 -18.95 -4.81
C TYR A 427 -11.01 -20.39 -5.02
N PHE A 428 -10.70 -20.97 -6.17
CA PHE A 428 -10.89 -22.40 -6.44
C PHE A 428 -9.52 -23.06 -6.45
N ASN A 429 -9.27 -23.93 -5.46
CA ASN A 429 -8.00 -24.64 -5.32
C ASN A 429 -8.22 -26.16 -5.21
N PRO A 430 -7.22 -26.99 -5.58
CA PRO A 430 -7.24 -28.41 -5.28
C PRO A 430 -7.40 -28.67 -3.78
N SER A 431 -8.00 -29.82 -3.43
CA SER A 431 -8.08 -30.24 -2.04
C SER A 431 -6.70 -30.50 -1.45
N TYR A 432 -6.49 -30.04 -0.22
CA TYR A 432 -5.27 -30.34 0.52
C TYR A 432 -5.23 -31.81 0.95
N PRO A 433 -4.06 -32.48 0.87
CA PRO A 433 -3.94 -33.87 1.28
C PRO A 433 -4.40 -34.08 2.73
N LYS A 434 -5.26 -35.08 2.96
CA LYS A 434 -5.81 -35.47 4.27
C LYS A 434 -6.69 -34.40 4.95
N ILE A 435 -7.05 -33.33 4.25
CA ILE A 435 -8.03 -32.34 4.72
C ILE A 435 -9.34 -32.57 3.98
N HIS A 436 -10.46 -32.55 4.71
CA HIS A 436 -11.78 -32.67 4.10
C HIS A 436 -12.03 -31.47 3.16
N PRO A 437 -12.43 -31.69 1.89
CA PRO A 437 -12.73 -30.61 0.96
C PRO A 437 -13.93 -29.78 1.44
N ARG A 438 -13.80 -28.45 1.46
CA ARG A 438 -14.87 -27.53 1.91
C ARG A 438 -14.75 -26.14 1.28
N ALA A 439 -15.80 -25.35 1.45
CA ALA A 439 -15.72 -23.90 1.32
C ALA A 439 -15.28 -23.31 2.67
N GLU A 440 -14.46 -22.26 2.69
CA GLU A 440 -13.99 -21.60 3.91
C GLU A 440 -13.65 -20.13 3.67
N TYR A 441 -14.07 -19.25 4.57
CA TYR A 441 -13.56 -17.90 4.69
C TYR A 441 -12.25 -17.84 5.48
N HIS A 442 -11.27 -17.10 4.96
CA HIS A 442 -9.94 -16.96 5.57
C HIS A 442 -9.79 -15.58 6.22
N PRO A 443 -9.93 -15.43 7.54
CA PRO A 443 -9.94 -14.11 8.17
C PRO A 443 -8.56 -13.45 8.21
N GLY A 444 -7.46 -14.22 8.21
CA GLY A 444 -6.11 -13.67 8.36
C GLY A 444 -5.04 -14.45 7.60
N ALA A 445 -3.94 -13.77 7.29
CA ALA A 445 -2.82 -14.34 6.54
C ALA A 445 -1.92 -15.26 7.38
N GLU A 446 -1.90 -15.08 8.70
CA GLU A 446 -1.02 -15.83 9.61
C GLU A 446 -1.37 -17.33 9.61
N TRP A 447 -2.63 -17.67 9.89
CA TRP A 447 -3.09 -19.06 9.88
C TRP A 447 -2.85 -19.74 8.51
N LEU A 448 -3.06 -19.01 7.41
CA LEU A 448 -2.76 -19.51 6.06
C LEU A 448 -1.29 -19.92 5.94
N LYS A 449 -0.35 -19.05 6.35
CA LYS A 449 1.09 -19.35 6.31
C LYS A 449 1.44 -20.56 7.17
N GLU A 450 0.96 -20.59 8.42
CA GLU A 450 1.24 -21.68 9.38
C GLU A 450 0.77 -23.05 8.88
N ASN A 451 -0.29 -23.07 8.07
CA ASN A 451 -0.86 -24.28 7.48
C ASN A 451 -0.38 -24.54 6.05
N GLY A 452 0.66 -23.84 5.58
CA GLY A 452 1.23 -24.02 4.24
C GLY A 452 0.28 -23.63 3.10
N ARG A 453 -0.71 -22.78 3.38
CA ARG A 453 -1.64 -22.21 2.41
C ARG A 453 -1.15 -20.82 1.94
N ASP A 454 -1.69 -20.38 0.81
CA ASP A 454 -1.28 -19.14 0.15
C ASP A 454 -1.89 -17.90 0.86
N PRO A 455 -1.08 -17.01 1.47
CA PRO A 455 -1.60 -15.87 2.24
C PRO A 455 -2.25 -14.78 1.39
N VAL A 456 -2.16 -14.85 0.05
CA VAL A 456 -2.94 -13.95 -0.81
C VAL A 456 -4.46 -14.10 -0.57
N MET A 457 -4.88 -15.24 -0.05
CA MET A 457 -6.29 -15.59 0.16
C MET A 457 -6.87 -14.99 1.44
N ALA A 458 -6.05 -14.28 2.24
CA ALA A 458 -6.54 -13.58 3.42
C ALA A 458 -7.66 -12.59 3.05
N LYS A 459 -8.69 -12.56 3.90
CA LYS A 459 -9.97 -11.87 3.72
C LYS A 459 -10.76 -12.31 2.46
N GLY A 460 -10.52 -13.53 1.97
CA GLY A 460 -11.21 -14.16 0.84
C GLY A 460 -11.89 -15.49 1.19
N VAL A 461 -12.63 -16.06 0.24
CA VAL A 461 -13.28 -17.37 0.37
C VAL A 461 -12.60 -18.38 -0.54
N GLU A 462 -12.25 -19.55 0.00
CA GLU A 462 -11.64 -20.66 -0.71
C GLU A 462 -12.60 -21.83 -0.86
N PHE A 463 -12.69 -22.38 -2.07
CA PHE A 463 -13.42 -23.59 -2.42
C PHE A 463 -12.41 -24.67 -2.78
N THR A 464 -12.22 -25.62 -1.86
CA THR A 464 -11.44 -26.85 -2.09
C THR A 464 -12.33 -28.05 -2.42
N ASN A 465 -13.64 -27.90 -2.27
CA ASN A 465 -14.67 -28.91 -2.47
C ASN A 465 -15.09 -29.14 -3.92
N VAL A 466 -14.26 -28.82 -4.92
CA VAL A 466 -14.61 -28.92 -6.36
C VAL A 466 -15.16 -30.30 -6.73
N SER A 467 -14.59 -31.38 -6.20
CA SER A 467 -15.01 -32.76 -6.47
C SER A 467 -16.37 -33.15 -5.87
N ILE A 468 -16.83 -32.43 -4.85
CA ILE A 468 -18.09 -32.70 -4.14
C ILE A 468 -19.06 -31.50 -4.18
N PHE A 469 -18.75 -30.46 -4.96
CA PHE A 469 -19.44 -29.16 -4.95
C PHE A 469 -20.95 -29.31 -5.17
N GLU A 470 -21.35 -30.21 -6.07
CA GLU A 470 -22.76 -30.50 -6.34
C GLU A 470 -23.47 -31.20 -5.17
N ALA A 471 -22.80 -32.17 -4.53
CA ALA A 471 -23.34 -32.82 -3.35
C ALA A 471 -23.49 -31.81 -2.20
N GLU A 472 -22.49 -30.96 -2.00
CA GLU A 472 -22.53 -29.88 -1.01
C GLU A 472 -23.61 -28.85 -1.34
N THR A 473 -23.86 -28.55 -2.62
CA THR A 473 -24.97 -27.65 -3.02
C THR A 473 -26.33 -28.27 -2.70
N ARG A 474 -26.47 -29.61 -2.75
CA ARG A 474 -27.72 -30.25 -2.30
C ARG A 474 -27.90 -30.21 -0.79
N ARG A 475 -26.79 -30.31 -0.04
CA ARG A 475 -26.78 -30.26 1.44
C ARG A 475 -27.04 -28.84 1.93
N MET A 476 -26.19 -27.90 1.52
CA MET A 476 -26.23 -26.46 1.80
C MET A 476 -26.46 -25.70 0.48
N PRO A 477 -27.72 -25.36 0.15
CA PRO A 477 -28.09 -24.74 -1.13
C PRO A 477 -27.28 -23.52 -1.53
N ASN A 478 -26.81 -22.74 -0.54
CA ASN A 478 -26.00 -21.55 -0.78
C ASN A 478 -24.86 -21.40 0.22
N PHE A 479 -23.98 -22.42 0.31
CA PHE A 479 -22.78 -22.32 1.16
C PHE A 479 -21.84 -21.17 0.75
N ALA A 480 -21.93 -20.65 -0.49
CA ALA A 480 -21.23 -19.42 -0.84
C ALA A 480 -21.74 -18.22 0.00
N LEU A 481 -23.04 -18.13 0.27
CA LEU A 481 -23.61 -17.12 1.17
C LEU A 481 -23.12 -17.31 2.60
N HIS A 482 -22.98 -18.55 3.08
CA HIS A 482 -22.42 -18.84 4.40
C HIS A 482 -21.03 -18.19 4.58
N GLU A 483 -20.10 -18.51 3.68
CA GLU A 483 -18.74 -17.98 3.74
C GLU A 483 -18.69 -16.47 3.49
N LEU A 484 -19.56 -15.96 2.62
CA LEU A 484 -19.70 -14.52 2.40
C LEU A 484 -20.32 -13.80 3.61
N ALA A 485 -21.15 -14.46 4.42
CA ALA A 485 -21.65 -13.91 5.68
C ALA A 485 -20.53 -13.79 6.72
N HIS A 486 -19.61 -14.76 6.80
CA HIS A 486 -18.37 -14.57 7.59
C HIS A 486 -17.58 -13.37 7.10
N SER A 487 -17.44 -13.20 5.79
CA SER A 487 -16.72 -12.05 5.24
C SER A 487 -17.39 -10.70 5.54
N TYR A 488 -18.73 -10.65 5.57
CA TYR A 488 -19.49 -9.45 5.93
C TYR A 488 -19.32 -9.13 7.43
N HIS A 489 -19.39 -10.16 8.27
CA HIS A 489 -19.15 -10.03 9.70
C HIS A 489 -17.74 -9.51 9.99
N ASP A 490 -16.70 -10.05 9.35
CA ASP A 490 -15.31 -9.58 9.50
C ASP A 490 -15.15 -8.14 8.98
N ARG A 491 -15.50 -7.91 7.71
CA ARG A 491 -15.07 -6.72 6.96
C ARG A 491 -15.96 -5.50 7.13
N VAL A 492 -17.23 -5.71 7.51
CA VAL A 492 -18.24 -4.63 7.59
C VAL A 492 -18.70 -4.43 9.02
N LEU A 493 -18.93 -5.50 9.77
CA LEU A 493 -19.50 -5.42 11.12
C LEU A 493 -18.44 -5.46 12.23
N GLY A 494 -17.27 -6.04 11.96
CA GLY A 494 -16.27 -6.44 12.95
C GLY A 494 -16.64 -7.76 13.64
N PHE A 495 -15.71 -8.70 13.73
CA PHE A 495 -15.96 -9.99 14.42
C PHE A 495 -16.20 -9.86 15.93
N ASP A 496 -15.90 -8.70 16.50
CA ASP A 496 -16.14 -8.31 17.89
C ASP A 496 -17.49 -7.60 18.09
N ASN A 497 -18.39 -7.67 17.11
CA ASN A 497 -19.72 -7.06 17.18
C ASN A 497 -20.50 -7.57 18.42
N ALA A 498 -20.68 -6.67 19.38
CA ALA A 498 -21.27 -7.00 20.67
C ALA A 498 -22.74 -7.45 20.58
N GLU A 499 -23.49 -7.00 19.58
CA GLU A 499 -24.89 -7.40 19.41
C GLU A 499 -25.01 -8.85 18.94
N ILE A 500 -24.13 -9.28 18.02
CA ILE A 500 -24.07 -10.67 17.56
C ILE A 500 -23.63 -11.59 18.69
N GLU A 501 -22.60 -11.20 19.46
CA GLU A 501 -22.13 -11.99 20.60
C GLU A 501 -23.23 -12.14 21.68
N ALA A 502 -23.95 -11.07 22.00
CA ALA A 502 -25.05 -11.12 22.97
C ALA A 502 -26.18 -12.06 22.53
N ALA A 503 -26.65 -11.93 21.28
CA ALA A 503 -27.69 -12.80 20.72
C ALA A 503 -27.24 -14.28 20.73
N PHE A 504 -25.99 -14.55 20.36
CA PHE A 504 -25.41 -15.89 20.42
C PHE A 504 -25.44 -16.47 21.84
N GLN A 505 -24.99 -15.71 22.85
CA GLN A 505 -25.00 -16.18 24.23
C GLN A 505 -26.42 -16.45 24.76
N HIS A 506 -27.39 -15.60 24.39
CA HIS A 506 -28.81 -15.84 24.71
C HIS A 506 -29.34 -17.13 24.06
N ALA A 507 -29.11 -17.33 22.75
CA ALA A 507 -29.53 -18.53 22.03
C ALA A 507 -28.89 -19.80 22.60
N LYS A 508 -27.61 -19.73 22.95
CA LYS A 508 -26.86 -20.81 23.58
C LYS A 508 -27.38 -21.15 24.97
N ALA A 509 -27.64 -20.14 25.81
CA ALA A 509 -28.20 -20.34 27.15
C ALA A 509 -29.62 -20.93 27.10
N ALA A 510 -30.40 -20.58 26.07
CA ALA A 510 -31.75 -21.10 25.88
C ALA A 510 -31.80 -22.54 25.35
N GLY A 511 -30.68 -23.12 24.88
CA GLY A 511 -30.58 -24.49 24.36
C GLY A 511 -31.40 -24.77 23.10
N LYS A 512 -31.93 -23.73 22.44
CA LYS A 512 -32.87 -23.84 21.30
C LYS A 512 -32.30 -24.62 20.11
N TYR A 513 -30.98 -24.58 19.96
CA TYR A 513 -30.23 -25.17 18.86
C TYR A 513 -29.51 -26.48 19.23
N ASP A 514 -29.66 -27.00 20.46
CA ASP A 514 -28.90 -28.18 20.92
C ASP A 514 -29.36 -29.49 20.29
N ASN A 515 -30.59 -29.54 19.77
CA ASN A 515 -31.16 -30.76 19.18
C ASN A 515 -32.18 -30.41 18.09
N VAL A 516 -31.68 -30.01 16.92
CA VAL A 516 -32.49 -29.57 15.77
C VAL A 516 -32.34 -30.54 14.60
N GLN A 517 -33.28 -30.48 13.64
CA GLN A 517 -33.15 -31.28 12.42
C GLN A 517 -31.99 -30.77 11.55
N ARG A 518 -31.18 -31.69 11.06
CA ARG A 518 -30.18 -31.48 10.00
C ARG A 518 -30.52 -32.34 8.80
N GLN A 519 -30.40 -31.77 7.60
CA GLN A 519 -30.57 -32.47 6.33
C GLN A 519 -29.20 -32.73 5.67
N ASP A 520 -28.97 -33.94 5.14
CA ASP A 520 -27.77 -34.24 4.34
C ASP A 520 -28.00 -34.07 2.82
N SER A 521 -26.95 -34.32 2.02
CA SER A 521 -26.97 -34.17 0.56
C SER A 521 -27.94 -35.13 -0.17
N GLU A 522 -28.41 -36.17 0.51
CA GLU A 522 -29.40 -37.14 0.02
C GLU A 522 -30.81 -36.83 0.54
N GLY A 523 -30.96 -35.73 1.27
CA GLY A 523 -32.22 -35.28 1.84
C GLY A 523 -32.63 -35.99 3.13
N ARG A 524 -31.79 -36.88 3.68
CA ARG A 524 -32.08 -37.62 4.91
C ARG A 524 -31.97 -36.66 6.09
N LYS A 525 -32.91 -36.78 7.03
CA LYS A 525 -32.99 -35.93 8.21
C LYS A 525 -32.56 -36.67 9.47
N ARG A 526 -31.77 -36.04 10.30
CA ARG A 526 -31.43 -36.51 11.65
C ARG A 526 -31.43 -35.36 12.64
N LEU A 527 -31.54 -35.67 13.93
CA LEU A 527 -31.36 -34.66 14.98
C LEU A 527 -29.87 -34.50 15.30
N ALA A 528 -29.44 -33.27 15.48
CA ALA A 528 -28.07 -32.91 15.87
C ALA A 528 -28.06 -31.53 16.53
N LYS A 529 -26.98 -31.23 17.27
CA LYS A 529 -26.68 -29.85 17.68
C LYS A 529 -26.37 -29.01 16.43
N ALA A 530 -26.98 -27.84 16.32
CA ALA A 530 -26.78 -26.96 15.18
C ALA A 530 -25.34 -26.48 15.11
N TYR A 531 -24.80 -26.38 13.89
CA TYR A 531 -23.43 -25.88 13.68
C TYR A 531 -23.27 -24.42 14.14
N ALA A 532 -24.35 -23.65 14.03
CA ALA A 532 -24.54 -22.32 14.60
C ALA A 532 -24.07 -22.18 16.06
N MET A 533 -24.10 -23.26 16.87
CA MET A 533 -23.70 -23.22 18.28
C MET A 533 -22.20 -23.37 18.54
N THR A 534 -21.38 -23.43 17.50
CA THR A 534 -19.92 -23.50 17.62
C THR A 534 -19.35 -22.19 18.18
N ASN A 535 -19.73 -21.04 17.60
CA ASN A 535 -19.38 -19.70 18.05
C ASN A 535 -20.31 -18.65 17.41
N ALA A 536 -20.23 -17.38 17.83
CA ALA A 536 -21.06 -16.30 17.32
C ALA A 536 -20.91 -16.03 15.81
N LYS A 537 -19.76 -16.36 15.21
CA LYS A 537 -19.53 -16.20 13.76
C LYS A 537 -20.33 -17.22 12.96
N GLU A 538 -20.32 -18.48 13.42
CA GLU A 538 -21.10 -19.57 12.82
C GLU A 538 -22.59 -19.34 13.02
N TYR A 539 -22.99 -18.86 14.22
CA TYR A 539 -24.37 -18.47 14.49
C TYR A 539 -24.88 -17.41 13.50
N PHE A 540 -24.08 -16.38 13.24
CA PHE A 540 -24.40 -15.34 12.26
C PHE A 540 -24.52 -15.88 10.83
N ALA A 541 -23.57 -16.71 10.39
CA ALA A 541 -23.54 -17.26 9.03
C ALA A 541 -24.72 -18.21 8.76
N GLU A 542 -24.94 -19.20 9.62
CA GLU A 542 -26.03 -20.18 9.52
C GLU A 542 -27.42 -19.51 9.55
N CYS A 543 -27.62 -18.53 10.45
CA CYS A 543 -28.87 -17.80 10.50
C CYS A 543 -29.06 -16.89 9.28
N SER A 544 -27.97 -16.37 8.69
CA SER A 544 -28.04 -15.59 7.45
C SER A 544 -28.46 -16.45 6.25
N GLU A 545 -28.02 -17.72 6.18
CA GLU A 545 -28.52 -18.67 5.18
C GLU A 545 -30.03 -18.89 5.33
N ALA A 546 -30.51 -19.19 6.54
CA ALA A 546 -31.95 -19.34 6.78
C ALA A 546 -32.73 -18.06 6.43
N PHE A 547 -32.18 -16.88 6.73
CA PHE A 547 -32.84 -15.60 6.55
C PHE A 547 -33.01 -15.18 5.08
N PHE A 548 -32.04 -15.51 4.22
CA PHE A 548 -32.04 -15.08 2.81
C PHE A 548 -32.37 -16.20 1.83
N THR A 549 -31.96 -17.43 2.13
CA THR A 549 -32.07 -18.58 1.23
C THR A 549 -32.63 -19.78 2.00
N ARG A 550 -31.82 -20.82 2.22
CA ARG A 550 -32.18 -22.05 2.92
C ARG A 550 -30.95 -22.63 3.62
N ASN A 551 -31.08 -22.93 4.91
CA ASN A 551 -30.05 -23.59 5.71
C ASN A 551 -30.16 -25.13 5.64
N ASP A 552 -29.11 -25.86 6.04
CA ASP A 552 -29.09 -27.33 6.19
C ASP A 552 -29.40 -27.80 7.63
N PHE A 553 -29.36 -26.90 8.61
CA PHE A 553 -29.92 -27.07 9.95
C PHE A 553 -31.23 -26.29 10.12
N TYR A 554 -32.16 -26.82 10.92
CA TYR A 554 -33.34 -26.07 11.34
C TYR A 554 -32.92 -24.92 12.30
N PRO A 555 -33.46 -23.69 12.13
CA PRO A 555 -34.49 -23.28 11.17
C PRO A 555 -33.96 -23.24 9.73
N PHE A 556 -34.68 -23.88 8.80
CA PHE A 556 -34.22 -24.00 7.41
C PHE A 556 -34.54 -22.75 6.60
N THR A 557 -35.59 -22.02 6.97
CA THR A 557 -36.15 -20.91 6.20
C THR A 557 -36.34 -19.66 7.05
N LYS A 558 -36.57 -18.53 6.36
CA LYS A 558 -36.76 -17.22 6.99
C LYS A 558 -37.91 -17.19 7.99
N ASP A 559 -39.03 -17.82 7.65
CA ASP A 559 -40.21 -17.85 8.51
C ASP A 559 -40.00 -18.76 9.73
N GLU A 560 -39.30 -19.87 9.57
CA GLU A 560 -38.90 -20.72 10.68
C GLU A 560 -37.91 -20.01 11.60
N LEU A 561 -36.94 -19.26 11.05
CA LEU A 561 -36.00 -18.46 11.84
C LEU A 561 -36.74 -17.40 12.65
N LYS A 562 -37.70 -16.69 12.04
CA LYS A 562 -38.53 -15.69 12.73
C LYS A 562 -39.29 -16.27 13.92
N GLN A 563 -39.75 -17.52 13.80
CA GLN A 563 -40.49 -18.20 14.88
C GLN A 563 -39.56 -18.78 15.95
N HIS A 564 -38.47 -19.41 15.53
CA HIS A 564 -37.54 -20.11 16.42
C HIS A 564 -36.63 -19.15 17.20
N ASP A 565 -36.12 -18.13 16.49
CA ASP A 565 -35.21 -17.12 17.00
C ASP A 565 -35.57 -15.70 16.52
N PRO A 566 -36.64 -15.11 17.09
CA PRO A 566 -37.10 -13.77 16.70
C PRO A 566 -36.08 -12.67 17.02
N GLU A 567 -35.21 -12.86 18.02
CA GLU A 567 -34.14 -11.92 18.38
C GLU A 567 -33.11 -11.84 17.25
N MET A 568 -32.59 -13.00 16.82
CA MET A 568 -31.65 -13.06 15.71
C MET A 568 -32.26 -12.62 14.39
N PHE A 569 -33.52 -12.95 14.14
CA PHE A 569 -34.25 -12.47 12.97
C PHE A 569 -34.27 -10.93 12.89
N ALA A 570 -34.62 -10.27 14.00
CA ALA A 570 -34.65 -8.80 14.06
C ALA A 570 -33.24 -8.20 13.92
N LEU A 571 -32.23 -8.84 14.52
CA LEU A 571 -30.84 -8.42 14.41
C LEU A 571 -30.34 -8.50 12.96
N LEU A 572 -30.62 -9.59 12.24
CA LEU A 572 -30.27 -9.73 10.83
C LEU A 572 -30.95 -8.69 9.95
N GLN A 573 -32.21 -8.34 10.21
CA GLN A 573 -32.89 -7.25 9.49
C GLN A 573 -32.16 -5.92 9.64
N LYS A 574 -31.65 -5.63 10.84
CA LYS A 574 -30.89 -4.41 11.14
C LYS A 574 -29.52 -4.46 10.45
N LEU A 575 -28.71 -5.47 10.75
CA LEU A 575 -27.29 -5.51 10.37
C LEU A 575 -27.07 -5.58 8.85
N TRP A 576 -27.92 -6.31 8.13
CA TRP A 576 -27.82 -6.37 6.66
C TRP A 576 -28.39 -5.13 5.96
N ALA A 577 -29.14 -4.27 6.67
CA ALA A 577 -29.66 -3.01 6.15
C ALA A 577 -28.72 -1.81 6.38
N THR A 578 -27.79 -1.89 7.33
CA THR A 578 -26.96 -0.77 7.82
C THR A 578 -25.74 -0.41 6.97
N SER A 579 -25.61 -0.89 5.73
CA SER A 579 -24.53 -0.40 4.87
C SER A 579 -24.86 1.05 4.46
N SER A 580 -24.33 2.03 5.19
CA SER A 580 -24.46 3.46 4.91
C SER A 580 -23.54 3.87 3.78
#